data_AF-A0A8C7A5Q0-F1
#
_entry.id   AF-A0A8C7A5Q0-F1
#
_cell.length_a   1.000
_cell.length_b   1.000
_cell.length_c   1.000
_cell.angle_alpha   90.00
_cell.angle_beta   90.00
_cell.angle_gamma   90.00
#
_symmetry.space_group_name_H-M   'P 1'
#
loop_
_entity.id
_entity.type
_entity.pdbx_description
1 polymer ?
#
loop_
_entity_poly.entity_id
_entity_poly.type
_entity_poly.pdbx_seq_one_letter_code
_entity_poly.pdbx_strand_id
1 'polypeptide(L)'
;MGDGRGDNFEGMSIDRLKLELLEEIHMKDLVQLSILEIRHKIVELEAKLNTDNEGGEWKTRYEAQLELNVQLEKQIVILKEKMEKIRGNPSDRLASIRVYERMPVESLNTLLKQLEKEKRSLENQVKNCALRLEQESRAYHKTNDERRAYLAEMSHISGSHRVSKRQQMDQLHRIKENHVKAGRHNPANQKIVNAKKGPAKKITKPNHLPKLNP
;
A
#
# COMPACT_ATOMS: atom_id res chain seq x y z
N MET A 1 -21.03 -44.36 64.86
CA MET A 1 -20.99 -44.52 66.32
C MET A 1 -21.41 -43.19 66.92
N GLY A 2 -22.55 -43.14 67.61
CA GLY A 2 -23.01 -41.94 68.30
C GLY A 2 -22.35 -41.86 69.65
N ASP A 3 -21.50 -40.85 69.86
CA ASP A 3 -20.95 -40.55 71.18
C ASP A 3 -22.01 -39.73 71.93
N GLY A 4 -22.90 -40.45 72.60
CA GLY A 4 -23.86 -39.88 73.55
C GLY A 4 -23.13 -39.44 74.80
N ARG A 5 -22.43 -38.31 74.72
CA ARG A 5 -21.84 -37.64 75.87
C ARG A 5 -22.99 -37.04 76.68
N GLY A 6 -23.48 -37.80 77.66
CA GLY A 6 -24.47 -37.32 78.61
C GLY A 6 -23.84 -36.22 79.46
N ASP A 7 -24.23 -34.97 79.22
CA ASP A 7 -23.82 -33.84 80.05
C ASP A 7 -24.48 -33.97 81.41
N ASN A 8 -23.71 -34.44 82.39
CA ASN A 8 -24.17 -34.62 83.75
C ASN A 8 -24.09 -33.27 84.48
N PHE A 9 -25.17 -32.48 84.40
CA PHE A 9 -25.29 -31.16 85.06
C PHE A 9 -25.65 -31.24 86.56
N GLU A 10 -25.72 -32.46 87.12
CA GLU A 10 -26.15 -32.73 88.48
C GLU A 10 -25.09 -32.23 89.48
N GLY A 11 -25.29 -31.01 90.01
CA GLY A 11 -24.40 -30.35 90.97
C GLY A 11 -23.92 -28.94 90.57
N MET A 12 -24.29 -28.43 89.40
CA MET A 12 -23.96 -27.06 89.01
C MET A 12 -25.06 -26.07 89.40
N SER A 13 -24.68 -24.94 90.03
CA SER A 13 -25.57 -23.80 90.21
C SER A 13 -25.91 -23.16 88.86
N ILE A 14 -27.13 -22.64 88.72
CA ILE A 14 -27.62 -21.93 87.52
C ILE A 14 -26.66 -20.83 87.08
N ASP A 15 -26.01 -20.14 88.02
CA ASP A 15 -25.07 -19.06 87.71
C ASP A 15 -23.77 -19.57 87.08
N ARG A 16 -23.35 -20.80 87.40
CA ARG A 16 -22.19 -21.45 86.77
C ARG A 16 -22.49 -21.82 85.32
N LEU A 17 -23.69 -22.34 85.04
CA LEU A 17 -24.11 -22.68 83.68
C LEU A 17 -24.24 -21.43 82.79
N LYS A 18 -24.72 -20.31 83.34
CA LYS A 18 -24.77 -19.02 82.62
C LYS A 18 -23.39 -18.50 82.25
N LEU A 19 -22.41 -18.65 83.15
CA LEU A 19 -21.03 -18.25 82.90
C LEU A 19 -20.40 -19.08 81.78
N GLU A 20 -20.57 -20.40 81.83
CA GLU A 20 -20.08 -21.34 80.81
C GLU A 20 -20.72 -21.07 79.43
N LEU A 21 -22.03 -20.81 79.40
CA LEU A 21 -22.71 -20.41 78.17
C LEU A 21 -22.16 -19.10 77.57
N LEU A 22 -21.84 -18.10 78.40
CA LEU A 22 -21.25 -16.85 77.92
C LEU A 22 -19.83 -17.05 77.37
N GLU A 23 -19.03 -17.89 78.03
CA GLU A 23 -17.69 -18.25 77.57
C GLU A 23 -17.75 -18.99 76.23
N GLU A 24 -18.68 -19.93 76.08
CA GLU A 24 -18.87 -20.69 74.84
C GLU A 24 -19.36 -19.80 73.69
N ILE A 25 -20.26 -18.84 73.96
CA ILE A 25 -20.67 -17.81 72.97
C ILE A 25 -19.48 -16.98 72.51
N HIS A 26 -18.64 -16.51 73.44
CA HIS A 26 -17.46 -15.72 73.10
C HIS A 26 -16.44 -16.54 72.28
N MET A 27 -16.18 -17.78 72.67
CA MET A 27 -15.30 -18.69 71.92
C MET A 27 -15.84 -18.97 70.51
N LYS A 28 -17.15 -19.16 70.37
CA LYS A 28 -17.79 -19.32 69.06
C LYS A 28 -17.60 -18.08 68.19
N ASP A 29 -17.77 -16.88 68.73
CA ASP A 29 -17.60 -15.63 67.98
C ASP A 29 -16.14 -15.43 67.53
N LEU A 30 -15.16 -15.78 68.38
CA LEU A 30 -13.74 -15.74 68.03
C LEU A 30 -13.40 -16.72 66.89
N VAL A 31 -13.96 -17.93 66.93
CA VAL A 31 -13.81 -18.92 65.85
C VAL A 31 -14.46 -18.42 64.56
N GLN A 32 -15.63 -17.79 64.63
CA GLN A 32 -16.29 -17.21 63.44
C GLN A 32 -15.44 -16.12 62.80
N LEU A 33 -14.84 -15.23 63.60
CA LEU A 33 -13.90 -14.21 63.11
C LEU A 33 -12.69 -14.86 62.43
N SER A 34 -12.08 -15.87 63.04
CA SER A 34 -10.96 -16.61 62.44
C SER A 34 -11.34 -17.29 61.13
N ILE A 35 -12.53 -17.90 61.04
CA ILE A 35 -13.03 -18.49 59.79
C ILE A 35 -13.17 -17.43 58.69
N LEU A 36 -13.68 -16.24 59.02
CA LEU A 36 -13.79 -15.14 58.06
C LEU A 36 -12.42 -14.65 57.59
N GLU A 37 -11.46 -14.49 58.50
CA GLU A 37 -10.08 -14.13 58.17
C GLU A 37 -9.42 -15.17 57.27
N ILE A 38 -9.57 -16.46 57.59
CA ILE A 38 -9.03 -17.55 56.78
C ILE A 38 -9.67 -17.55 55.39
N ARG A 39 -10.99 -17.41 55.30
CA ARG A 39 -11.70 -17.33 54.01
C ARG A 39 -11.22 -16.14 53.19
N HIS A 40 -11.05 -14.98 53.82
CA HIS A 40 -10.50 -13.80 53.15
C HIS A 40 -9.08 -14.06 52.66
N LYS A 41 -8.24 -14.71 53.47
CA LYS A 41 -6.87 -15.04 53.10
C LYS A 41 -6.78 -16.02 51.94
N ILE A 42 -7.68 -17.00 51.90
CA ILE A 42 -7.81 -17.94 50.77
C ILE A 42 -8.10 -17.15 49.49
N VAL A 43 -9.10 -16.26 49.50
CA VAL A 43 -9.44 -15.44 48.33
C VAL A 43 -8.27 -14.56 47.89
N GLU A 44 -7.54 -13.94 48.83
CA GLU A 44 -6.35 -13.13 48.52
C GLU A 44 -5.25 -13.96 47.85
N LEU A 45 -5.00 -15.18 48.33
CA LEU A 45 -4.00 -16.09 47.78
C LEU A 45 -4.41 -16.63 46.41
N GLU A 46 -5.68 -16.99 46.23
CA GLU A 46 -6.24 -17.43 44.94
C GLU A 46 -6.14 -16.31 43.88
N ALA A 47 -6.43 -15.06 44.27
CA ALA A 47 -6.27 -13.92 43.38
C ALA A 47 -4.80 -13.72 42.97
N LYS A 48 -3.86 -13.79 43.93
CA LYS A 48 -2.41 -13.68 43.64
C LYS A 48 -1.93 -14.76 42.67
N LEU A 49 -2.35 -16.01 42.89
CA LEU A 49 -2.00 -17.13 42.01
C LEU A 49 -2.53 -16.92 40.58
N ASN A 50 -3.75 -16.39 40.43
CA ASN A 50 -4.33 -16.11 39.12
C ASN A 50 -3.69 -14.87 38.43
N THR A 51 -3.16 -13.92 39.18
CA THR A 51 -2.47 -12.75 38.64
C THR A 51 -0.99 -12.99 38.31
N ASP A 52 -0.46 -14.19 38.58
CA ASP A 52 0.94 -14.56 38.35
C ASP A 52 1.21 -14.77 36.85
N ASN A 53 1.02 -13.70 36.08
CA ASN A 53 1.28 -13.59 34.64
C ASN A 53 2.77 -13.81 34.31
N GLU A 54 3.66 -13.66 35.30
CA GLU A 54 5.09 -13.95 35.18
C GLU A 54 5.35 -15.40 34.74
N GLY A 55 4.50 -16.34 35.15
CA GLY A 55 4.55 -17.75 34.72
C GLY A 55 4.21 -17.97 33.24
N GLY A 56 3.52 -17.02 32.59
CA GLY A 56 3.22 -17.06 31.15
C GLY A 56 4.24 -16.30 30.30
N GLU A 57 4.86 -15.25 30.84
CA GLU A 57 5.76 -14.39 30.08
C GLU A 57 7.04 -15.09 29.63
N TRP A 58 7.67 -15.91 30.49
CA TRP A 58 8.87 -16.64 30.11
C TRP A 58 8.58 -17.63 28.98
N LYS A 59 7.38 -18.24 28.98
CA LYS A 59 6.94 -19.16 27.94
C LYS A 59 6.75 -18.44 26.61
N THR A 60 6.06 -17.30 26.62
CA THR A 60 5.90 -16.46 25.43
C THR A 60 7.24 -15.98 24.87
N ARG A 61 8.18 -15.57 25.75
CA ARG A 61 9.54 -15.17 25.33
C ARG A 61 10.31 -16.34 24.74
N TYR A 62 10.22 -17.52 25.34
CA TYR A 62 10.85 -18.73 24.85
C TYR A 62 10.32 -19.14 23.47
N GLU A 63 8.99 -19.13 23.30
CA GLU A 63 8.34 -19.47 22.03
C GLU A 63 8.73 -18.47 20.92
N ALA A 64 8.73 -17.17 21.21
CA ALA A 64 9.19 -16.15 20.27
C ALA A 64 10.68 -16.31 19.90
N GLN A 65 11.54 -16.67 20.87
CA GLN A 65 12.95 -16.94 20.61
C GLN A 65 13.14 -18.16 19.71
N LEU A 66 12.35 -19.21 19.93
CA LEU A 66 12.39 -20.42 19.11
C LEU A 66 12.00 -20.11 17.66
N GLU A 67 10.96 -19.31 17.45
CA GLU A 67 10.55 -18.87 16.11
C GLU A 67 11.64 -18.03 15.43
N LEU A 68 12.24 -17.08 16.14
CA LEU A 68 13.35 -16.28 15.62
C LEU A 68 14.54 -17.17 15.23
N ASN A 69 14.88 -18.15 16.06
CA ASN A 69 15.96 -19.11 15.77
C ASN A 69 15.68 -19.89 14.48
N VAL A 70 14.45 -20.38 14.28
CA VAL A 70 14.05 -21.07 13.03
C VAL A 70 14.21 -20.15 11.82
N GLN A 71 13.86 -18.87 11.94
CA GLN A 71 14.05 -17.90 10.86
C GLN A 71 15.54 -17.65 10.57
N LEU A 72 16.38 -17.54 11.61
CA LEU A 72 17.83 -17.37 11.47
C LEU A 72 18.48 -18.58 10.82
N GLU A 73 18.08 -19.81 11.18
CA GLU A 73 18.55 -21.04 10.55
C GLU A 73 18.23 -21.06 9.05
N LYS A 74 17.00 -20.68 8.66
CA LYS A 74 16.62 -20.54 7.25
C LYS A 74 17.49 -19.52 6.53
N GLN A 75 17.75 -18.36 7.15
CA GLN A 75 18.64 -17.34 6.57
C GLN A 75 20.07 -17.85 6.41
N ILE A 76 20.61 -18.58 7.38
CA ILE A 76 21.94 -19.19 7.31
C ILE A 76 22.04 -20.15 6.12
N VAL A 77 21.02 -20.99 5.91
CA VAL A 77 20.99 -21.93 4.78
C VAL A 77 20.98 -21.17 3.45
N ILE A 78 20.10 -20.16 3.30
CA ILE A 78 20.01 -19.35 2.08
C ILE A 78 21.34 -18.63 1.81
N LEU A 79 21.96 -18.05 2.83
CA LEU A 79 23.23 -17.34 2.70
C LEU A 79 24.35 -18.31 2.30
N LYS A 80 24.42 -19.50 2.90
CA LYS A 80 25.37 -20.54 2.50
C LYS A 80 25.19 -20.96 1.04
N GLU A 81 23.96 -21.16 0.59
CA GLU A 81 23.67 -21.50 -0.81
C GLU A 81 24.10 -20.38 -1.77
N LYS A 82 23.80 -19.12 -1.42
CA LYS A 82 24.25 -17.95 -2.19
C LYS A 82 25.77 -17.85 -2.24
N MET A 83 26.45 -18.08 -1.11
CA MET A 83 27.90 -18.11 -1.07
C MET A 83 28.46 -19.21 -1.96
N GLU A 84 27.91 -20.42 -1.96
CA GLU A 84 28.40 -21.49 -2.84
C GLU A 84 28.16 -21.16 -4.33
N LYS A 85 27.03 -20.55 -4.69
CA LYS A 85 26.80 -20.03 -6.06
C LYS A 85 27.82 -18.95 -6.44
N ILE A 86 28.14 -18.04 -5.52
CA ILE A 86 29.17 -17.01 -5.70
C ILE A 86 30.59 -17.59 -5.59
N ARG A 87 30.77 -18.76 -5.01
CA ARG A 87 32.07 -19.44 -4.90
C ARG A 87 32.33 -20.39 -6.06
N GLY A 88 31.33 -20.65 -6.90
CA GLY A 88 31.38 -21.57 -8.05
C GLY A 88 32.77 -21.64 -8.68
N ASN A 89 33.21 -22.86 -9.00
CA ASN A 89 34.62 -23.23 -9.20
C ASN A 89 35.47 -22.06 -9.74
N PRO A 90 36.49 -21.57 -9.00
CA PRO A 90 37.36 -20.50 -9.50
C PRO A 90 38.02 -20.88 -10.83
N SER A 91 38.11 -22.19 -11.11
CA SER A 91 38.47 -22.69 -12.41
C SER A 91 37.49 -22.23 -13.51
N ASP A 92 36.17 -22.36 -13.32
CA ASP A 92 35.18 -22.06 -14.36
C ASP A 92 35.06 -20.55 -14.65
N ARG A 93 35.25 -19.70 -13.64
CA ARG A 93 35.19 -18.23 -13.80
C ARG A 93 36.30 -17.65 -14.64
N LEU A 94 37.49 -18.22 -14.51
CA LEU A 94 38.70 -17.79 -15.21
C LEU A 94 39.03 -18.71 -16.39
N ALA A 95 38.22 -19.74 -16.67
CA ALA A 95 38.45 -20.68 -17.75
C ALA A 95 38.56 -19.96 -19.10
N SER A 96 37.68 -18.98 -19.33
CA SER A 96 37.71 -18.14 -20.54
C SER A 96 38.99 -17.32 -20.67
N ILE A 97 39.60 -16.90 -19.56
CA ILE A 97 40.83 -16.08 -19.54
C ILE A 97 42.08 -16.95 -19.67
N ARG A 98 42.12 -18.09 -18.98
CA ARG A 98 43.28 -19.00 -18.98
C ARG A 98 43.58 -19.63 -20.33
N VAL A 99 42.61 -19.67 -21.25
CA VAL A 99 42.86 -20.07 -22.64
C VAL A 99 43.88 -19.13 -23.30
N TYR A 100 43.85 -17.83 -22.99
CA TYR A 100 44.78 -16.84 -23.53
C TYR A 100 46.18 -16.95 -22.90
N GLU A 101 46.29 -17.31 -21.62
CA GLU A 101 47.59 -17.51 -20.94
C GLU A 101 48.41 -18.65 -21.53
N ARG A 102 47.75 -19.64 -22.13
CA ARG A 102 48.39 -20.82 -22.74
C ARG A 102 48.78 -20.61 -24.20
N MET A 103 48.42 -19.48 -24.81
CA MET A 103 48.74 -19.20 -26.21
C MET A 103 50.12 -18.55 -26.37
N PRO A 104 50.84 -18.84 -27.48
CA PRO A 104 52.04 -18.10 -27.84
C PRO A 104 51.77 -16.60 -28.02
N VAL A 105 52.77 -15.78 -27.68
CA VAL A 105 52.67 -14.31 -27.73
C VAL A 105 52.35 -13.81 -29.15
N GLU A 106 52.85 -14.48 -30.19
CA GLU A 106 52.58 -14.17 -31.59
C GLU A 106 51.10 -14.40 -31.94
N SER A 107 50.50 -15.47 -31.41
CA SER A 107 49.08 -15.78 -31.61
C SER A 107 48.20 -14.78 -30.86
N LEU A 108 48.60 -14.36 -29.65
CA LEU A 108 47.91 -13.30 -28.92
C LEU A 108 47.95 -11.96 -29.66
N ASN A 109 49.09 -11.60 -30.24
CA ASN A 109 49.24 -10.35 -31.00
C ASN A 109 48.38 -10.34 -32.28
N THR A 110 48.29 -11.46 -32.99
CA THR A 110 47.43 -11.57 -34.18
C THR A 110 45.96 -11.51 -33.81
N LEU A 111 45.56 -12.20 -32.74
CA LEU A 111 44.19 -12.14 -32.21
C LEU A 111 43.82 -10.73 -31.76
N LEU A 112 44.72 -10.01 -31.07
CA LEU A 112 44.48 -8.64 -30.62
C LEU A 112 44.21 -7.70 -31.79
N LYS A 113 45.03 -7.77 -32.85
CA LYS A 113 44.82 -6.96 -34.07
C LYS A 113 43.48 -7.25 -34.73
N GLN A 114 43.06 -8.52 -34.75
CA GLN A 114 41.76 -8.92 -35.30
C GLN A 114 40.61 -8.36 -34.45
N LEU A 115 40.66 -8.53 -33.13
CA LEU A 115 39.65 -8.01 -32.21
C LEU A 115 39.54 -6.49 -32.26
N GLU A 116 40.65 -5.76 -32.40
CA GLU A 116 40.64 -4.32 -32.59
C GLU A 116 39.93 -3.90 -33.88
N LYS A 117 40.13 -4.66 -34.97
CA LYS A 117 39.44 -4.41 -36.26
C LYS A 117 37.95 -4.68 -36.13
N GLU A 118 37.57 -5.77 -35.48
CA GLU A 118 36.16 -6.11 -35.21
C GLU A 118 35.49 -5.07 -34.33
N LYS A 119 36.13 -4.65 -33.24
CA LYS A 119 35.65 -3.56 -32.38
C LYS A 119 35.36 -2.30 -33.18
N ARG A 120 36.32 -1.83 -33.98
CA ARG A 120 36.13 -0.65 -34.85
C ARG A 120 34.98 -0.82 -35.84
N SER A 121 34.85 -2.01 -36.44
CA SER A 121 33.75 -2.32 -37.35
C SER A 121 32.39 -2.26 -36.66
N LEU A 122 32.25 -2.90 -35.50
CA LEU A 122 31.01 -2.94 -34.72
C LEU A 122 30.63 -1.54 -34.20
N GLU A 123 31.59 -0.77 -33.69
CA GLU A 123 31.36 0.62 -33.29
C GLU A 123 30.82 1.46 -34.46
N ASN A 124 31.35 1.25 -35.66
CA ASN A 124 30.88 1.94 -36.86
C ASN A 124 29.47 1.49 -37.27
N GLN A 125 29.17 0.20 -37.16
CA GLN A 125 27.82 -0.34 -37.40
C GLN A 125 26.81 0.26 -36.41
N VAL A 126 27.15 0.34 -35.12
CA VAL A 126 26.29 0.96 -34.10
C VAL A 126 26.00 2.42 -34.44
N LYS A 127 27.02 3.20 -34.83
CA LYS A 127 26.83 4.60 -35.26
C LYS A 127 25.91 4.71 -36.47
N ASN A 128 26.09 3.85 -37.47
CA ASN A 128 25.25 3.83 -38.67
C ASN A 128 23.80 3.46 -38.36
N CYS A 129 23.58 2.46 -37.50
CA CYS A 129 22.25 2.08 -37.04
C CYS A 129 21.57 3.21 -36.26
N ALA A 130 22.29 3.88 -35.37
CA ALA A 130 21.78 5.03 -34.62
C ALA A 130 21.36 6.17 -35.55
N LEU A 131 22.18 6.51 -36.55
CA LEU A 131 21.86 7.55 -37.55
C LEU A 131 20.60 7.18 -38.36
N ARG A 132 20.51 5.93 -38.82
CA ARG A 132 19.33 5.45 -39.56
C ARG A 132 18.06 5.53 -38.73
N LEU A 133 18.12 5.09 -37.47
CA LEU A 133 16.98 5.13 -36.55
C LEU A 133 16.52 6.58 -36.32
N GLU A 134 17.45 7.51 -36.18
CA GLU A 134 17.12 8.92 -36.00
C GLU A 134 16.46 9.54 -37.24
N GLN A 135 16.94 9.17 -38.44
CA GLN A 135 16.31 9.57 -39.71
C GLN A 135 14.90 8.99 -39.86
N GLU A 136 14.72 7.72 -39.55
CA GLU A 136 13.42 7.05 -39.61
C GLU A 136 12.43 7.62 -38.60
N SER A 137 12.88 7.91 -37.38
CA SER A 137 12.08 8.60 -36.35
C SER A 137 11.61 9.98 -36.81
N ARG A 138 12.52 10.79 -37.40
CA ARG A 138 12.16 12.09 -37.99
C ARG A 138 11.12 11.96 -39.11
N ALA A 139 11.30 10.99 -40.01
CA ALA A 139 10.37 10.74 -41.10
C ALA A 139 8.99 10.30 -40.57
N TYR A 140 8.97 9.39 -39.59
CA TYR A 140 7.75 8.93 -38.94
C TYR A 140 6.98 10.08 -38.29
N HIS A 141 7.66 10.93 -37.50
CA HIS A 141 7.03 12.07 -36.85
C HIS A 141 6.45 13.04 -37.87
N LYS A 142 7.19 13.35 -38.94
CA LYS A 142 6.70 14.20 -40.02
C LYS A 142 5.40 13.66 -40.64
N THR A 143 5.40 12.40 -41.08
CA THR A 143 4.22 11.78 -41.68
C THR A 143 3.05 11.65 -40.70
N ASN A 144 3.33 11.38 -39.43
CA ASN A 144 2.31 11.31 -38.39
C ASN A 144 1.68 12.68 -38.10
N ASP A 145 2.47 13.74 -38.09
CA ASP A 145 1.98 15.10 -37.88
C ASP A 145 1.13 15.57 -39.07
N GLU A 146 1.53 15.25 -40.31
CA GLU A 146 0.71 15.45 -41.51
C GLU A 146 -0.63 14.70 -41.41
N ARG A 147 -0.61 13.42 -41.03
CA ARG A 147 -1.83 12.64 -40.79
C ARG A 147 -2.75 13.28 -39.74
N ARG A 148 -2.17 13.79 -38.64
CA ARG A 148 -2.94 14.48 -37.59
C ARG A 148 -3.57 15.77 -38.10
N ALA A 149 -2.85 16.53 -38.92
CA ALA A 149 -3.37 17.73 -39.56
C ALA A 149 -4.57 17.41 -40.46
N TYR A 150 -4.46 16.39 -41.33
CA TYR A 150 -5.58 15.95 -42.17
C TYR A 150 -6.80 15.49 -41.37
N LEU A 151 -6.60 14.72 -40.29
CA LEU A 151 -7.70 14.30 -39.41
C LEU A 151 -8.40 15.48 -38.73
N ALA A 152 -7.64 16.49 -38.32
CA ALA A 152 -8.20 17.72 -37.76
C ALA A 152 -9.03 18.49 -38.81
N GLU A 153 -8.50 18.64 -40.03
CA GLU A 153 -9.20 19.29 -41.13
C GLU A 153 -10.52 18.58 -41.49
N MET A 154 -10.50 17.25 -41.64
CA MET A 154 -11.71 16.45 -41.88
C MET A 154 -12.75 16.61 -40.77
N SER A 155 -12.30 16.69 -39.51
CA SER A 155 -13.18 16.91 -38.36
C SER A 155 -13.80 18.30 -38.38
N HIS A 156 -13.02 19.33 -38.73
CA HIS A 156 -13.51 20.69 -38.89
C HIS A 156 -14.55 20.81 -40.02
N ILE A 157 -14.26 20.23 -41.19
CA ILE A 157 -15.18 20.22 -42.33
C ILE A 157 -16.48 19.48 -41.96
N SER A 158 -16.39 18.33 -41.31
CA SER A 158 -17.55 17.55 -40.87
C SER A 158 -18.40 18.28 -39.83
N GLY A 159 -17.76 18.96 -38.87
CA GLY A 159 -18.43 19.79 -37.88
C GLY A 159 -19.15 20.98 -38.51
N SER A 160 -18.47 21.70 -39.42
CA SER A 160 -19.05 22.81 -40.18
C SER A 160 -20.24 22.36 -41.03
N HIS A 161 -20.12 21.21 -41.71
CA HIS A 161 -21.21 20.63 -42.50
C HIS A 161 -22.44 20.29 -41.64
N ARG A 162 -22.23 19.71 -40.44
CA ARG A 162 -23.34 19.46 -39.49
C ARG A 162 -24.00 20.75 -39.00
N VAL A 163 -23.22 21.78 -38.67
CA VAL A 163 -23.76 23.07 -38.22
C VAL A 163 -24.52 23.76 -39.35
N SER A 164 -23.98 23.76 -40.57
CA SER A 164 -24.65 24.30 -41.75
C SER A 164 -25.98 23.59 -42.04
N LYS A 165 -26.00 22.26 -42.01
CA LYS A 165 -27.24 21.47 -42.19
C LYS A 165 -28.28 21.75 -41.11
N ARG A 166 -27.85 21.92 -39.85
CA ARG A 166 -28.75 22.28 -38.74
C ARG A 166 -29.34 23.69 -38.93
N GLN A 167 -28.52 24.67 -39.32
CA GLN A 167 -28.99 26.02 -39.62
C GLN A 167 -29.99 26.06 -40.78
N GLN A 168 -29.80 25.24 -41.82
CA GLN A 168 -30.77 25.15 -42.92
C GLN A 168 -32.11 24.54 -42.46
N MET A 169 -32.08 23.47 -41.66
CA MET A 169 -33.29 22.88 -41.07
C MET A 169 -34.01 23.87 -40.15
N ASP A 170 -33.28 24.60 -39.32
CA ASP A 170 -33.85 25.60 -38.42
C ASP A 170 -34.45 26.78 -39.20
N GLN A 171 -33.84 27.21 -40.31
CA GLN A 171 -34.43 28.20 -41.22
C GLN A 171 -35.70 27.69 -41.89
N LEU A 172 -35.71 26.44 -42.35
CA LEU A 172 -36.89 25.82 -42.97
C LEU A 172 -38.06 25.75 -41.96
N HIS A 173 -37.78 25.37 -40.71
CA HIS A 173 -38.77 25.40 -39.64
C HIS A 173 -39.28 26.82 -39.38
N ARG A 174 -38.40 27.83 -39.37
CA ARG A 174 -38.78 29.24 -39.17
C ARG A 174 -39.66 29.78 -40.31
N ILE A 175 -39.37 29.44 -41.56
CA ILE A 175 -40.19 29.85 -42.72
C ILE A 175 -41.57 29.20 -42.63
N LYS A 176 -41.65 27.91 -42.29
CA LYS A 176 -42.93 27.20 -42.09
C LYS A 176 -43.77 27.83 -40.97
N GLU A 177 -43.15 28.26 -39.87
CA GLU A 177 -43.83 28.93 -38.77
C GLU A 177 -44.31 30.35 -39.12
N ASN A 178 -43.53 31.08 -39.93
CA ASN A 178 -43.90 32.42 -40.40
C ASN A 178 -45.10 32.42 -41.36
N HIS A 179 -45.28 31.38 -42.19
CA HIS A 179 -46.48 31.22 -43.00
C HIS A 179 -47.75 31.07 -42.15
N VAL A 180 -47.65 30.50 -40.94
CA VAL A 180 -48.79 30.38 -40.01
C VAL A 180 -49.12 31.71 -39.32
N LYS A 181 -48.17 32.64 -39.26
CA LYS A 181 -48.30 33.93 -38.53
C LYS A 181 -48.46 35.16 -39.43
N ALA A 182 -48.41 35.01 -40.76
CA ALA A 182 -48.47 36.12 -41.75
C ALA A 182 -49.89 36.67 -42.00
N GLY A 183 -50.69 36.81 -40.95
CA GLY A 183 -52.01 37.43 -40.99
C GLY A 183 -52.17 38.43 -39.85
N ARG A 184 -51.40 39.54 -39.85
CA ARG A 184 -51.75 40.88 -39.31
C ARG A 184 -50.56 41.87 -39.29
N HIS A 185 -50.64 42.85 -40.20
CA HIS A 185 -50.34 44.29 -40.11
C HIS A 185 -49.00 44.87 -39.55
N ASN A 186 -48.33 45.63 -40.45
CA ASN A 186 -47.58 46.91 -40.39
C ASN A 186 -46.70 47.30 -39.16
N PRO A 187 -45.43 47.73 -39.36
CA PRO A 187 -44.66 48.43 -38.33
C PRO A 187 -44.59 49.94 -38.59
N ALA A 188 -45.11 50.73 -37.65
CA ALA A 188 -44.79 52.14 -37.52
C ALA A 188 -43.75 52.31 -36.41
N ASN A 189 -42.65 53.00 -36.76
CA ASN A 189 -41.72 53.70 -35.87
C ASN A 189 -41.05 52.90 -34.74
N GLN A 190 -39.72 52.74 -34.83
CA GLN A 190 -38.85 53.06 -33.70
C GLN A 190 -37.37 53.18 -34.11
N LYS A 191 -36.85 54.40 -33.88
CA LYS A 191 -35.46 54.82 -33.88
C LYS A 191 -34.97 54.75 -32.43
N ILE A 192 -33.73 54.31 -32.17
CA ILE A 192 -32.83 54.60 -31.01
C ILE A 192 -31.68 53.58 -31.11
N VAL A 193 -30.50 53.97 -31.61
CA VAL A 193 -29.35 54.55 -30.86
C VAL A 193 -28.64 53.53 -29.93
N ASN A 194 -27.51 53.05 -30.44
CA ASN A 194 -26.20 52.78 -29.81
C ASN A 194 -26.10 52.56 -28.29
N ALA A 195 -25.46 51.45 -27.91
CA ALA A 195 -24.57 51.39 -26.75
C ALA A 195 -23.41 50.40 -26.98
N LYS A 196 -22.17 50.93 -27.03
CA LYS A 196 -20.90 50.18 -27.01
C LYS A 196 -20.50 49.87 -25.55
N LYS A 197 -20.18 48.61 -25.24
CA LYS A 197 -19.33 48.12 -24.11
C LYS A 197 -19.34 46.60 -24.19
N GLY A 198 -18.28 45.81 -24.13
CA GLY A 198 -16.83 45.90 -23.95
C GLY A 198 -16.35 44.42 -23.82
N PRO A 199 -15.08 44.07 -24.04
CA PRO A 199 -14.68 42.66 -24.17
C PRO A 199 -14.52 41.97 -22.81
N ALA A 200 -15.22 40.85 -22.63
CA ALA A 200 -15.08 39.96 -21.48
C ALA A 200 -13.75 39.20 -21.55
N LYS A 201 -12.89 39.38 -20.54
CA LYS A 201 -11.67 38.59 -20.32
C LYS A 201 -12.07 37.18 -19.84
N LYS A 202 -11.70 36.14 -20.59
CA LYS A 202 -11.77 34.75 -20.12
C LYS A 202 -10.51 34.41 -19.32
N ILE A 203 -10.75 33.79 -18.17
CA ILE A 203 -9.78 33.38 -17.16
C ILE A 203 -9.10 32.08 -17.63
N THR A 204 -7.78 32.08 -17.71
CA THR A 204 -6.97 30.88 -17.93
C THR A 204 -6.67 30.23 -16.58
N LYS A 205 -7.12 28.98 -16.38
CA LYS A 205 -6.71 28.12 -15.26
C LYS A 205 -5.26 27.65 -15.47
N PRO A 206 -4.35 27.78 -14.49
CA PRO A 206 -3.09 27.04 -14.51
C PRO A 206 -3.23 25.72 -13.72
N ASN A 207 -2.84 24.63 -14.36
CA ASN A 207 -2.56 23.34 -13.71
C ASN A 207 -1.12 23.36 -13.18
N HIS A 208 -0.91 23.21 -11.87
CA HIS A 208 0.32 22.58 -11.34
C HIS A 208 0.13 22.07 -9.90
N LEU A 209 0.69 20.89 -9.65
CA LEU A 209 0.61 20.06 -8.45
C LEU A 209 1.45 20.59 -7.27
N PRO A 210 1.20 20.16 -6.01
CA PRO A 210 1.95 20.61 -4.85
C PRO A 210 3.36 20.00 -4.79
N LYS A 211 4.33 20.77 -4.30
CA LYS A 211 5.73 20.34 -4.09
C LYS A 211 5.85 19.53 -2.80
N LEU A 212 6.63 18.45 -2.85
CA LEU A 212 7.13 17.72 -1.68
C LEU A 212 8.36 18.46 -1.14
N ASN A 213 8.37 18.73 0.17
CA ASN A 213 9.48 19.35 0.87
C ASN A 213 10.50 18.28 1.34
N PRO A 214 11.78 18.67 1.53
CA PRO A 214 12.90 17.79 1.86
C PRO A 214 12.82 17.18 3.25
#